data_AF-A0A177M0B4-F1
#
_entry.id   AF-A0A177M0B4-F1
#
_cell.length_a   1.000
_cell.length_b   1.000
_cell.length_c   1.000
_cell.angle_alpha   90.00
_cell.angle_beta   90.00
_cell.angle_gamma   90.00
#
_symmetry.space_group_name_H-M   'P 1'
#
loop_
_entity.id
_entity.type
_entity.pdbx_description
1 polymer ?
#
loop_
_entity_poly.entity_id
_entity_poly.type
_entity_poly.pdbx_seq_one_letter_code
_entity_poly.pdbx_strand_id
1 'polypeptide(L)'
;MSATPKTRRQSPWEKFLTFFGDIKIYPHPMFIIYDPGSYRIKGPDLREILDTLQPGDILLRGYDNYLDGKFIGGTFSHAGFYYGEATDELDRPLARAGQQDNGKDWFTPGKQMVVHSMAEGVFMEDILTFSRCDKIAILRLPERLGKQTEQKVQVGSMETPDFSPEEERIYQALKGGDTVASKNAIAQAKRLALAHLGYAYDFGFDFETHKSFSCTEFIYFIYRCVCPFVDIKLVEQSILFLSKKVLRPDDFLQTGLQQVWVKK
;
A
#
# COMPACT_ATOMS: atom_id res chain seq x y z
N MET A 1 52.98 36.39 -21.45
CA MET A 1 51.60 36.92 -21.52
C MET A 1 50.66 35.78 -21.16
N SER A 2 49.91 35.87 -20.07
CA SER A 2 49.01 34.79 -19.62
C SER A 2 47.63 34.93 -20.26
N ALA A 3 47.12 33.84 -20.84
CA ALA A 3 45.73 33.74 -21.26
C ALA A 3 44.94 33.00 -20.16
N THR A 4 44.07 33.71 -19.46
CA THR A 4 43.13 33.11 -18.50
C THR A 4 42.10 32.23 -19.23
N PRO A 5 41.79 31.02 -18.73
CA PRO A 5 40.72 30.22 -19.31
C PRO A 5 39.37 30.89 -19.03
N LYS A 6 38.62 31.22 -20.10
CA LYS A 6 37.26 31.74 -19.97
C LYS A 6 36.37 30.67 -19.35
N THR A 7 35.85 30.92 -18.16
CA THR A 7 34.81 30.09 -17.54
C THR A 7 33.57 30.08 -18.43
N ARG A 8 33.26 28.91 -19.03
CA ARG A 8 32.08 28.73 -19.88
C ARG A 8 30.82 28.87 -19.02
N ARG A 9 30.19 30.05 -19.08
CA ARG A 9 28.87 30.30 -18.49
C ARG A 9 27.86 29.35 -19.16
N GLN A 10 27.37 28.37 -18.40
CA GLN A 10 26.35 27.43 -18.89
C GLN A 10 25.08 28.20 -19.28
N SER A 11 24.50 27.82 -20.41
CA SER A 11 23.28 28.42 -20.94
C SER A 11 22.08 28.11 -20.03
N PRO A 12 21.11 29.02 -19.87
CA PRO A 12 19.81 28.70 -19.27
C PRO A 12 19.16 27.46 -19.90
N TRP A 13 19.41 27.23 -21.19
CA TRP A 13 18.94 26.06 -21.94
C TRP A 13 19.66 24.76 -21.57
N GLU A 14 20.95 24.80 -21.25
CA GLU A 14 21.70 23.63 -20.74
C GLU A 14 21.21 23.24 -19.33
N LYS A 15 20.83 24.22 -18.50
CA LYS A 15 20.16 24.00 -17.20
C LYS A 15 18.74 23.46 -17.34
N PHE A 16 17.99 23.96 -18.33
CA PHE A 16 16.66 23.46 -18.66
C PHE A 16 16.72 22.00 -19.16
N LEU A 17 17.72 21.64 -19.96
CA LEU A 17 17.91 20.24 -20.40
C LEU A 17 18.30 19.30 -19.25
N THR A 18 19.07 19.74 -18.26
CA THR A 18 19.26 18.95 -17.01
C THR A 18 17.97 18.83 -16.22
N PHE A 19 17.14 19.87 -16.17
CA PHE A 19 15.83 19.80 -15.50
C PHE A 19 14.87 18.79 -16.13
N PHE A 20 14.95 18.54 -17.44
CA PHE A 20 14.14 17.52 -18.14
C PHE A 20 14.81 16.13 -18.25
N GLY A 21 16.04 15.96 -17.76
CA GLY A 21 16.76 14.68 -17.83
C GLY A 21 16.18 13.58 -16.95
N ASP A 22 15.68 13.95 -15.76
CA ASP A 22 15.34 13.02 -14.68
C ASP A 22 13.86 13.06 -14.25
N ILE A 23 13.00 13.78 -14.98
CA ILE A 23 11.56 13.83 -14.67
C ILE A 23 10.88 12.55 -15.18
N LYS A 24 10.62 11.62 -14.27
CA LYS A 24 9.76 10.45 -14.53
C LYS A 24 8.32 10.82 -14.21
N ILE A 25 7.52 11.00 -15.26
CA ILE A 25 6.07 11.18 -15.17
C ILE A 25 5.43 9.79 -15.16
N TYR A 26 4.87 9.38 -14.02
CA TYR A 26 4.00 8.19 -13.99
C TYR A 26 2.58 8.66 -14.35
N PRO A 27 1.93 8.04 -15.36
CA PRO A 27 0.67 8.56 -15.88
C PRO A 27 -0.40 8.60 -14.79
N HIS A 28 -0.66 7.49 -14.09
CA HIS A 28 -1.45 7.47 -12.83
C HIS A 28 -0.87 6.42 -11.83
N PRO A 29 -1.02 6.61 -10.50
CA PRO A 29 -1.30 7.89 -9.84
C PRO A 29 -0.28 8.94 -10.31
N MET A 30 -0.68 10.22 -10.38
CA MET A 30 0.19 11.26 -10.97
C MET A 30 1.38 11.57 -10.06
N PHE A 31 2.40 10.72 -10.12
CA PHE A 31 3.70 10.96 -9.50
C PHE A 31 4.55 11.76 -10.48
N ILE A 32 4.71 13.06 -10.22
CA ILE A 32 5.74 13.85 -10.90
C ILE A 32 7.00 13.72 -10.07
N ILE A 33 7.81 12.73 -10.42
CA ILE A 33 9.12 12.52 -9.82
C ILE A 33 10.06 13.59 -10.34
N TYR A 34 10.63 14.36 -9.42
CA TYR A 34 11.79 15.20 -9.66
C TYR A 34 12.94 14.65 -8.81
N ASP A 35 13.96 14.07 -9.44
CA ASP A 35 15.10 13.45 -8.77
C ASP A 35 16.34 14.36 -8.83
N PRO A 36 16.66 15.09 -7.75
CA PRO A 36 17.95 15.73 -7.55
C PRO A 36 18.87 14.95 -6.57
N GLY A 37 18.54 13.71 -6.17
CA GLY A 37 19.35 12.96 -5.21
C GLY A 37 18.78 11.63 -4.68
N SER A 38 19.68 10.78 -4.20
CA SER A 38 19.38 9.41 -3.76
C SER A 38 18.44 9.29 -2.55
N TYR A 39 17.47 8.37 -2.63
CA TYR A 39 16.52 7.97 -1.57
C TYR A 39 17.07 7.95 -0.13
N ARG A 40 16.30 8.46 0.84
CA ARG A 40 16.70 8.53 2.27
C ARG A 40 16.68 7.17 3.01
N ILE A 41 15.97 6.15 2.51
CA ILE A 41 16.14 4.76 2.99
C ILE A 41 17.44 4.18 2.41
N LYS A 42 18.35 3.76 3.28
CA LYS A 42 19.70 3.26 2.95
C LYS A 42 19.86 1.79 3.36
N GLY A 43 21.00 1.21 2.95
CA GLY A 43 21.35 -0.18 3.26
C GLY A 43 21.21 -0.60 4.73
N PRO A 44 21.66 0.19 5.73
CA PRO A 44 21.46 -0.13 7.14
C PRO A 44 19.98 -0.17 7.55
N ASP A 45 19.19 0.85 7.19
CA ASP A 45 17.74 0.86 7.44
C ASP A 45 17.08 -0.39 6.84
N LEU A 46 17.47 -0.73 5.61
CA LEU A 46 16.92 -1.88 4.89
C LEU A 46 17.29 -3.20 5.58
N ARG A 47 18.47 -3.34 6.20
CA ARG A 47 18.81 -4.53 6.99
C ARG A 47 17.89 -4.67 8.20
N GLU A 48 17.72 -3.60 8.99
CA GLU A 48 16.79 -3.60 10.12
C GLU A 48 15.36 -3.95 9.72
N ILE A 49 14.90 -3.41 8.59
CA ILE A 49 13.60 -3.72 7.99
C ILE A 49 13.49 -5.21 7.68
N LEU A 50 14.44 -5.79 6.95
CA LEU A 50 14.43 -7.21 6.58
C LEU A 50 14.48 -8.15 7.79
N ASP A 51 15.26 -7.80 8.83
CA ASP A 51 15.36 -8.59 10.06
C ASP A 51 14.09 -8.52 10.92
N THR A 52 13.22 -7.53 10.69
CA THR A 52 12.03 -7.23 11.49
C THR A 52 10.70 -7.63 10.81
N LEU A 53 10.66 -7.64 9.47
CA LEU A 53 9.46 -7.91 8.66
C LEU A 53 8.85 -9.29 8.91
N GLN A 54 7.52 -9.36 8.93
CA GLN A 54 6.75 -10.59 9.04
C GLN A 54 5.59 -10.61 8.04
N PRO A 55 5.30 -11.76 7.39
CA PRO A 55 4.15 -11.89 6.50
C PRO A 55 2.85 -11.40 7.17
N GLY A 56 2.14 -10.49 6.51
CA GLY A 56 0.99 -9.78 7.09
C GLY A 56 1.29 -8.37 7.59
N ASP A 57 2.52 -7.87 7.47
CA ASP A 57 2.82 -6.46 7.70
C ASP A 57 2.22 -5.56 6.61
N ILE A 58 1.65 -4.43 7.02
CA ILE A 58 1.22 -3.34 6.16
C ILE A 58 2.38 -2.35 6.08
N LEU A 59 2.87 -2.12 4.85
CA LEU A 59 3.99 -1.23 4.57
C LEU A 59 3.45 0.09 4.01
N LEU A 60 3.79 1.21 4.64
CA LEU A 60 3.54 2.55 4.10
C LEU A 60 4.85 3.10 3.54
N ARG A 61 4.84 3.70 2.35
CA ARG A 61 6.01 4.40 1.78
C ARG A 61 5.69 5.84 1.38
N GLY A 62 6.71 6.68 1.40
CA GLY A 62 6.61 8.10 1.05
C GLY A 62 7.92 8.64 0.47
N TYR A 63 7.81 9.75 -0.25
CA TYR A 63 8.89 10.41 -0.97
C TYR A 63 9.03 11.87 -0.51
N ASP A 64 10.21 12.46 -0.65
CA ASP A 64 10.47 13.88 -0.40
C ASP A 64 10.54 14.68 -1.71
N ASN A 65 9.96 15.89 -1.71
CA ASN A 65 9.90 16.82 -2.85
C ASN A 65 9.10 16.37 -4.09
N TYR A 66 8.40 15.23 -4.02
CA TYR A 66 7.47 14.81 -5.07
C TYR A 66 6.19 15.67 -5.00
N LEU A 67 5.65 16.07 -6.17
CA LEU A 67 4.59 17.09 -6.25
C LEU A 67 3.23 16.63 -5.70
N ASP A 68 3.07 15.33 -5.50
CA ASP A 68 1.89 14.63 -4.96
C ASP A 68 1.56 15.08 -3.52
N GLY A 69 2.58 15.48 -2.74
CA GLY A 69 2.42 15.98 -1.38
C GLY A 69 1.51 17.22 -1.26
N LYS A 70 1.29 17.96 -2.36
CA LYS A 70 0.35 19.09 -2.40
C LYS A 70 -1.11 18.72 -2.66
N PHE A 71 -1.40 17.51 -3.14
CA PHE A 71 -2.76 17.11 -3.53
C PHE A 71 -3.47 16.16 -2.56
N ILE A 72 -2.73 15.35 -1.78
CA ILE A 72 -3.33 14.37 -0.83
C ILE A 72 -3.00 14.68 0.64
N GLY A 73 -1.87 15.32 0.93
CA GLY A 73 -1.48 15.77 2.27
C GLY A 73 -1.24 14.63 3.28
N GLY A 74 0.03 14.27 3.47
CA GLY A 74 0.44 13.21 4.40
C GLY A 74 1.96 13.03 4.45
N THR A 75 2.42 12.17 5.35
CA THR A 75 3.82 11.72 5.43
C THR A 75 4.09 10.63 4.39
N PHE A 76 3.11 9.74 4.16
CA PHE A 76 3.18 8.58 3.30
C PHE A 76 2.20 8.73 2.13
N SER A 77 2.63 8.34 0.94
CA SER A 77 1.85 8.48 -0.31
C SER A 77 1.31 7.15 -0.84
N HIS A 78 1.78 6.01 -0.32
CA HIS A 78 1.44 4.70 -0.85
C HIS A 78 1.46 3.61 0.23
N ALA A 79 0.67 2.55 0.04
CA ALA A 79 0.57 1.39 0.94
C ALA A 79 0.75 0.05 0.21
N GLY A 80 1.24 -0.98 0.91
CA GLY A 80 1.43 -2.33 0.40
C GLY A 80 1.35 -3.40 1.49
N PHE A 81 1.15 -4.65 1.08
CA PHE A 81 0.99 -5.83 1.95
C PHE A 81 2.22 -6.71 1.81
N TYR A 82 2.99 -6.89 2.89
CA TYR A 82 4.14 -7.80 2.87
C TYR A 82 3.65 -9.26 2.88
N TYR A 83 3.81 -9.91 1.74
CA TYR A 83 3.43 -11.31 1.51
C TYR A 83 4.41 -12.30 2.15
N GLY A 84 5.68 -11.90 2.22
CA GLY A 84 6.80 -12.81 2.48
C GLY A 84 7.14 -13.64 1.25
N GLU A 85 7.49 -14.91 1.47
CA GLU A 85 7.81 -15.84 0.39
C GLU A 85 6.56 -16.20 -0.43
N ALA A 86 6.73 -16.19 -1.76
CA ALA A 86 5.76 -16.56 -2.78
C ALA A 86 6.41 -17.56 -3.76
N THR A 87 5.73 -18.66 -4.03
CA THR A 87 6.25 -19.82 -4.75
C THR A 87 5.33 -20.26 -5.89
N ASP A 88 5.91 -20.80 -6.96
CA ASP A 88 5.11 -21.33 -8.08
C ASP A 88 4.30 -22.59 -7.69
N GLU A 89 4.73 -23.34 -6.67
CA GLU A 89 4.07 -24.58 -6.24
C GLU A 89 2.82 -24.30 -5.39
N LEU A 90 2.91 -23.43 -4.39
CA LEU A 90 1.83 -23.19 -3.43
C LEU A 90 0.94 -22.01 -3.82
N ASP A 91 1.53 -20.95 -4.38
CA ASP A 91 0.89 -19.64 -4.46
C ASP A 91 0.38 -19.33 -5.89
N ARG A 92 1.11 -19.72 -6.94
CA ARG A 92 0.65 -19.53 -8.33
C ARG A 92 -0.72 -20.18 -8.64
N PRO A 93 -1.09 -21.36 -8.11
CA PRO A 93 -2.43 -21.94 -8.32
C PRO A 93 -3.55 -21.17 -7.60
N LEU A 94 -3.22 -20.35 -6.60
CA LEU A 94 -4.15 -19.49 -5.85
C LEU A 94 -4.18 -18.06 -6.39
N ALA A 95 -3.09 -17.62 -7.03
CA ALA A 95 -3.10 -16.43 -7.88
C ALA A 95 -4.10 -16.61 -9.02
N ARG A 96 -4.65 -15.50 -9.53
CA ARG A 96 -5.62 -15.53 -10.64
C ARG A 96 -4.93 -15.78 -12.00
N ALA A 97 -4.21 -16.90 -12.10
CA ALA A 97 -3.50 -17.35 -13.28
C ALA A 97 -4.49 -17.72 -14.41
N GLY A 98 -4.72 -16.80 -15.35
CA GLY A 98 -5.24 -17.15 -16.68
C GLY A 98 -6.47 -16.40 -17.20
N GLN A 99 -7.01 -15.38 -16.53
CA GLN A 99 -8.10 -14.56 -17.10
C GLN A 99 -7.60 -13.25 -17.72
N GLN A 100 -7.05 -13.39 -18.93
CA GLN A 100 -6.91 -12.36 -19.97
C GLN A 100 -6.55 -10.94 -19.51
N ASP A 101 -5.26 -10.70 -19.25
CA ASP A 101 -4.70 -9.35 -19.26
C ASP A 101 -3.43 -9.29 -20.14
N ASN A 102 -3.64 -9.16 -21.45
CA ASN A 102 -2.65 -8.81 -22.48
C ASN A 102 -1.29 -9.56 -22.45
N GLY A 103 -1.22 -10.74 -21.83
CA GLY A 103 0.00 -11.53 -21.70
C GLY A 103 0.94 -11.11 -20.56
N LYS A 104 0.50 -10.24 -19.64
CA LYS A 104 1.27 -9.86 -18.44
C LYS A 104 1.08 -10.89 -17.33
N ASP A 105 2.18 -11.44 -16.80
CA ASP A 105 2.14 -12.24 -15.57
C ASP A 105 2.16 -11.30 -14.37
N TRP A 106 1.10 -11.34 -13.58
CA TRP A 106 0.93 -10.53 -12.37
C TRP A 106 1.46 -11.21 -11.11
N PHE A 107 1.79 -12.51 -11.19
CA PHE A 107 2.38 -13.27 -10.11
C PHE A 107 3.90 -13.38 -10.30
N THR A 108 4.66 -12.72 -9.43
CA THR A 108 6.12 -12.82 -9.38
C THR A 108 6.52 -13.65 -8.15
N PRO A 109 7.07 -14.86 -8.30
CA PRO A 109 7.60 -15.63 -7.17
C PRO A 109 8.88 -14.96 -6.63
N GLY A 110 9.14 -15.15 -5.34
CA GLY A 110 10.30 -14.57 -4.68
C GLY A 110 10.23 -14.71 -3.16
N LYS A 111 11.36 -14.49 -2.48
CA LYS A 111 11.48 -14.74 -1.03
C LYS A 111 10.81 -13.70 -0.15
N GLN A 112 10.67 -12.47 -0.63
CA GLN A 112 10.27 -11.30 0.18
C GLN A 112 9.45 -10.33 -0.67
N MET A 113 8.21 -10.73 -0.97
CA MET A 113 7.34 -10.02 -1.89
C MET A 113 6.38 -9.08 -1.16
N VAL A 114 6.03 -7.97 -1.81
CA VAL A 114 5.01 -7.01 -1.41
C VAL A 114 3.92 -7.01 -2.47
N VAL A 115 2.65 -7.18 -2.07
CA VAL A 115 1.49 -7.03 -2.95
C VAL A 115 0.89 -5.64 -2.74
N HIS A 116 0.62 -4.90 -3.81
CA HIS A 116 -0.03 -3.59 -3.72
C HIS A 116 -0.74 -3.22 -5.02
N SER A 117 -1.72 -2.30 -4.92
CA SER A 117 -2.40 -1.73 -6.09
C SER A 117 -1.75 -0.43 -6.57
N MET A 118 -1.57 -0.29 -7.88
CA MET A 118 -1.32 0.99 -8.58
C MET A 118 -2.30 1.11 -9.75
N ALA A 119 -2.19 2.14 -10.61
CA ALA A 119 -3.16 2.33 -11.70
C ALA A 119 -3.15 1.21 -12.76
N GLU A 120 -2.03 0.49 -12.92
CA GLU A 120 -1.99 -0.71 -13.75
C GLU A 120 -2.69 -1.93 -13.09
N GLY A 121 -2.96 -1.86 -11.80
CA GLY A 121 -3.62 -2.89 -10.99
C GLY A 121 -2.82 -3.39 -9.80
N VAL A 122 -3.27 -4.50 -9.22
CA VAL A 122 -2.66 -5.20 -8.08
C VAL A 122 -1.58 -6.16 -8.57
N PHE A 123 -0.36 -6.03 -8.07
CA PHE A 123 0.78 -6.86 -8.48
C PHE A 123 1.77 -7.10 -7.33
N MET A 124 2.78 -7.94 -7.60
CA MET A 124 3.85 -8.28 -6.66
C MET A 124 5.18 -7.61 -7.04
N GLU A 125 5.83 -6.92 -6.11
CA GLU A 125 7.22 -6.45 -6.26
C GLU A 125 8.10 -6.89 -5.07
N ASP A 126 9.40 -7.02 -5.30
CA ASP A 126 10.36 -7.39 -4.25
C ASP A 126 10.53 -6.24 -3.24
N ILE A 127 10.65 -6.55 -1.94
CA ILE A 127 10.80 -5.58 -0.86
C ILE A 127 11.96 -4.58 -1.09
N LEU A 128 13.07 -4.99 -1.70
CA LEU A 128 14.20 -4.12 -2.01
C LEU A 128 13.86 -3.09 -3.11
N THR A 129 12.85 -3.38 -3.92
CA THR A 129 12.26 -2.43 -4.87
C THR A 129 11.25 -1.55 -4.15
N PHE A 130 10.38 -2.13 -3.31
CA PHE A 130 9.36 -1.38 -2.58
C PHE A 130 9.95 -0.31 -1.65
N SER A 131 11.05 -0.63 -0.98
CA SER A 131 11.77 0.26 -0.05
C SER A 131 12.62 1.34 -0.73
N ARG A 132 12.57 1.48 -2.07
CA ARG A 132 13.20 2.60 -2.80
C ARG A 132 12.36 3.87 -2.63
N CYS A 133 12.49 4.47 -1.45
CA CYS A 133 11.70 5.60 -0.98
C CYS A 133 12.47 6.41 0.07
N ASP A 134 11.90 7.53 0.51
CA ASP A 134 12.51 8.38 1.54
C ASP A 134 12.02 8.06 2.94
N LYS A 135 10.80 7.54 3.03
CA LYS A 135 10.05 7.29 4.26
C LYS A 135 9.41 5.91 4.16
N ILE A 136 9.52 5.10 5.20
CA ILE A 136 8.81 3.82 5.29
C ILE A 136 8.31 3.59 6.72
N ALA A 137 7.12 3.01 6.85
CA ALA A 137 6.58 2.52 8.11
C ALA A 137 6.07 1.09 7.94
N ILE A 138 6.26 0.27 8.98
CA ILE A 138 5.84 -1.13 9.05
C ILE A 138 4.81 -1.24 10.16
N LEU A 139 3.59 -1.63 9.81
CA LEU A 139 2.45 -1.75 10.71
C LEU A 139 1.98 -3.20 10.77
N ARG A 140 1.71 -3.71 11.97
CA ARG A 140 1.39 -5.13 12.19
C ARG A 140 0.09 -5.30 12.96
N LEU A 141 -0.72 -6.29 12.58
CA LEU A 141 -1.86 -6.71 13.39
C LEU A 141 -1.36 -7.22 14.76
N PRO A 142 -1.97 -6.84 15.89
CA PRO A 142 -1.61 -7.43 17.18
C PRO A 142 -1.82 -8.95 17.14
N GLU A 143 -0.92 -9.72 17.77
CA GLU A 143 -0.91 -11.20 17.74
C GLU A 143 -2.29 -11.83 18.02
N ARG A 144 -3.07 -11.17 18.87
CA ARG A 144 -4.44 -11.51 19.23
C ARG A 144 -5.38 -10.33 19.02
N LEU A 145 -6.40 -10.56 18.22
CA LEU A 145 -7.52 -9.65 17.92
C LEU A 145 -8.67 -9.93 18.91
N GLY A 146 -9.44 -8.90 19.27
CA GLY A 146 -10.66 -9.03 20.11
C GLY A 146 -10.51 -8.64 21.59
N LYS A 147 -9.35 -8.14 22.05
CA LYS A 147 -9.14 -7.69 23.45
C LYS A 147 -8.37 -6.38 23.60
N GLN A 148 -8.89 -5.27 23.06
CA GLN A 148 -8.78 -3.85 23.48
C GLN A 148 -9.79 -3.10 22.57
N THR A 149 -10.64 -2.14 22.97
CA THR A 149 -10.83 -1.38 24.22
C THR A 149 -12.35 -1.21 24.47
N GLU A 150 -12.78 -0.78 25.66
CA GLU A 150 -14.19 -0.48 26.03
C GLU A 150 -14.85 0.70 25.26
N GLN A 151 -14.34 1.06 24.08
CA GLN A 151 -15.12 1.89 23.17
C GLN A 151 -16.25 1.03 22.60
N LYS A 152 -17.49 1.45 22.84
CA LYS A 152 -18.63 0.99 22.04
C LYS A 152 -18.38 1.39 20.59
N VAL A 153 -17.77 0.49 19.82
CA VAL A 153 -17.70 0.60 18.37
C VAL A 153 -19.14 0.59 17.90
N GLN A 154 -19.69 1.79 17.63
CA GLN A 154 -20.87 1.88 16.79
C GLN A 154 -20.41 1.38 15.42
N VAL A 155 -20.72 0.11 15.16
CA VAL A 155 -20.66 -0.46 13.82
C VAL A 155 -21.69 0.32 13.02
N GLY A 156 -21.24 1.42 12.42
CA GLY A 156 -22.02 2.16 11.44
C GLY A 156 -22.51 1.18 10.39
N SER A 157 -23.70 1.40 9.86
CA SER A 157 -24.36 0.53 8.90
C SER A 157 -23.57 0.46 7.59
N MET A 158 -22.49 -0.33 7.60
CA MET A 158 -21.86 -0.86 6.42
C MET A 158 -22.79 -1.95 5.93
N GLU A 159 -23.27 -1.82 4.70
CA GLU A 159 -23.87 -2.94 3.99
C GLU A 159 -22.94 -4.14 4.14
N THR A 160 -23.48 -5.29 4.55
CA THR A 160 -22.68 -6.47 4.87
C THR A 160 -21.81 -6.80 3.65
N PRO A 161 -20.48 -6.63 3.73
CA PRO A 161 -19.65 -6.90 2.58
C PRO A 161 -19.79 -8.38 2.25
N ASP A 162 -19.76 -8.74 0.97
CA ASP A 162 -19.81 -10.14 0.53
C ASP A 162 -18.53 -10.85 0.99
N PHE A 163 -18.55 -11.34 2.24
CA PHE A 163 -17.46 -12.01 2.92
C PHE A 163 -17.39 -13.44 2.44
N SER A 164 -16.19 -13.90 2.09
CA SER A 164 -15.97 -15.34 1.93
C SER A 164 -16.24 -16.08 3.25
N PRO A 165 -16.53 -17.40 3.22
CA PRO A 165 -16.86 -18.15 4.44
C PRO A 165 -15.78 -18.14 5.54
N GLU A 166 -14.53 -17.83 5.20
CA GLU A 166 -13.44 -17.66 6.18
C GLU A 166 -13.45 -16.25 6.81
N GLU A 167 -13.70 -15.22 6.02
CA GLU A 167 -13.87 -13.85 6.50
C GLU A 167 -15.07 -13.73 7.43
N GLU A 168 -16.20 -14.31 7.06
CA GLU A 168 -17.41 -14.32 7.90
C GLU A 168 -17.16 -15.07 9.21
N ARG A 169 -16.43 -16.20 9.19
CA ARG A 169 -16.05 -16.92 10.41
C ARG A 169 -15.19 -16.06 11.34
N ILE A 170 -14.16 -15.40 10.80
CA ILE A 170 -13.26 -14.53 11.57
C ILE A 170 -14.05 -13.33 12.14
N TYR A 171 -14.87 -12.68 11.31
CA TYR A 171 -15.66 -11.52 11.68
C TYR A 171 -16.69 -11.84 12.76
N GLN A 172 -17.47 -12.92 12.61
CA GLN A 172 -18.49 -13.29 13.59
C GLN A 172 -17.89 -13.76 14.92
N ALA A 173 -16.72 -14.42 14.91
CA ALA A 173 -16.01 -14.76 16.15
C ALA A 173 -15.60 -13.48 16.91
N LEU A 174 -14.93 -12.54 16.23
CA LEU A 174 -14.53 -11.26 16.84
C LEU A 174 -15.74 -10.43 17.30
N LYS A 175 -16.82 -10.41 16.52
CA LYS A 175 -18.09 -9.74 16.86
C LYS A 175 -18.81 -10.40 18.04
N GLY A 176 -18.65 -11.71 18.22
CA GLY A 176 -19.11 -12.47 19.38
C GLY A 176 -18.28 -12.23 20.65
N GLY A 177 -17.15 -11.54 20.55
CA GLY A 177 -16.22 -11.28 21.66
C GLY A 177 -15.12 -12.33 21.83
N ASP A 178 -15.00 -13.29 20.90
CA ASP A 178 -13.90 -14.25 20.91
C ASP A 178 -12.56 -13.60 20.55
N THR A 179 -11.47 -14.22 21.00
CA THR A 179 -10.11 -13.80 20.67
C THR A 179 -9.60 -14.60 19.46
N VAL A 180 -9.35 -13.94 18.33
CA VAL A 180 -8.80 -14.58 17.12
C VAL A 180 -7.31 -14.28 16.99
N ALA A 181 -6.50 -15.30 16.68
CA ALA A 181 -5.07 -15.11 16.39
C ALA A 181 -4.89 -14.43 15.02
N SER A 182 -4.08 -13.37 14.95
CA SER A 182 -3.92 -12.57 13.72
C SER A 182 -3.47 -13.39 12.51
N LYS A 183 -2.69 -14.47 12.72
CA LYS A 183 -2.29 -15.42 11.68
C LYS A 183 -3.47 -15.96 10.83
N ASN A 184 -4.68 -16.08 11.40
CA ASN A 184 -5.85 -16.54 10.66
C ASN A 184 -6.32 -15.46 9.66
N ALA A 185 -6.38 -14.21 10.12
CA ALA A 185 -6.69 -13.05 9.28
C ALA A 185 -5.59 -12.81 8.22
N ILE A 186 -4.32 -12.98 8.58
CA ILE A 186 -3.18 -12.89 7.66
C ILE A 186 -3.26 -13.98 6.58
N ALA A 187 -3.57 -15.23 6.95
CA ALA A 187 -3.74 -16.32 5.98
C ALA A 187 -4.86 -16.02 4.98
N GLN A 188 -5.99 -15.48 5.44
CA GLN A 188 -7.07 -15.04 4.57
C GLN A 188 -6.68 -13.83 3.70
N ALA A 189 -5.98 -12.84 4.27
CA ALA A 189 -5.45 -11.69 3.52
C ALA A 189 -4.47 -12.13 2.43
N LYS A 190 -3.59 -13.11 2.69
CA LYS A 190 -2.70 -13.72 1.67
C LYS A 190 -3.51 -14.35 0.53
N ARG A 191 -4.58 -15.10 0.82
CA ARG A 191 -5.47 -15.69 -0.20
C ARG A 191 -6.17 -14.62 -1.04
N LEU A 192 -6.71 -13.58 -0.39
CA LEU A 192 -7.35 -12.46 -1.08
C LEU A 192 -6.34 -11.70 -1.96
N ALA A 193 -5.15 -11.40 -1.45
CA ALA A 193 -4.09 -10.71 -2.18
C ALA A 193 -3.71 -11.44 -3.48
N LEU A 194 -3.52 -12.76 -3.44
CA LEU A 194 -3.26 -13.57 -4.63
C LEU A 194 -4.45 -13.60 -5.60
N ALA A 195 -5.67 -13.82 -5.09
CA ALA A 195 -6.88 -13.90 -5.91
C ALA A 195 -7.20 -12.57 -6.63
N HIS A 196 -6.67 -11.45 -6.14
CA HIS A 196 -6.87 -10.11 -6.70
C HIS A 196 -5.70 -9.58 -7.53
N LEU A 197 -4.62 -10.36 -7.73
CA LEU A 197 -3.58 -10.00 -8.70
C LEU A 197 -4.19 -9.76 -10.10
N GLY A 198 -3.80 -8.66 -10.74
CA GLY A 198 -4.34 -8.21 -12.03
C GLY A 198 -5.68 -7.47 -11.98
N TYR A 199 -6.28 -7.23 -10.82
CA TYR A 199 -7.43 -6.30 -10.70
C TYR A 199 -6.91 -4.85 -10.80
N ALA A 200 -7.58 -3.97 -11.55
CA ALA A 200 -7.22 -2.55 -11.79
C ALA A 200 -7.64 -1.58 -10.63
N TYR A 201 -8.17 -0.39 -10.93
CA TYR A 201 -8.43 0.73 -9.98
C TYR A 201 -9.90 1.25 -9.96
N ASP A 202 -10.67 1.03 -8.88
CA ASP A 202 -12.06 1.53 -8.68
C ASP A 202 -12.07 2.84 -7.89
N PHE A 203 -13.21 3.52 -7.93
CA PHE A 203 -13.43 4.69 -7.10
C PHE A 203 -14.92 4.98 -6.77
N GLY A 204 -15.83 4.00 -6.84
CA GLY A 204 -17.22 4.15 -6.40
C GLY A 204 -17.77 2.95 -5.60
N PHE A 205 -18.31 3.20 -4.40
CA PHE A 205 -19.25 2.28 -3.73
C PHE A 205 -20.63 2.44 -4.40
N ASP A 206 -20.75 2.03 -5.67
CA ASP A 206 -22.03 2.01 -6.39
C ASP A 206 -22.04 0.85 -7.41
N PHE A 207 -23.19 0.21 -7.58
CA PHE A 207 -23.30 -1.07 -8.30
C PHE A 207 -23.38 -0.94 -9.83
N GLU A 208 -23.23 0.27 -10.37
CA GLU A 208 -23.17 0.52 -11.81
C GLU A 208 -21.87 1.23 -12.24
N THR A 209 -21.04 0.50 -12.99
CA THR A 209 -19.98 1.00 -13.90
C THR A 209 -18.66 1.56 -13.34
N HIS A 210 -18.11 0.99 -12.27
CA HIS A 210 -16.68 1.17 -11.94
C HIS A 210 -15.96 -0.18 -11.71
N LYS A 211 -14.61 -0.19 -11.73
CA LYS A 211 -13.81 -1.41 -11.55
C LYS A 211 -12.53 -1.24 -10.70
N SER A 212 -12.43 -2.04 -9.62
CA SER A 212 -11.25 -2.54 -8.83
C SER A 212 -10.67 -1.85 -7.53
N PHE A 213 -9.41 -1.34 -7.41
CA PHE A 213 -8.89 -0.80 -6.10
C PHE A 213 -7.76 0.29 -6.13
N SER A 214 -7.76 1.29 -5.21
CA SER A 214 -6.54 2.06 -4.82
C SER A 214 -5.64 1.33 -3.80
N CYS A 215 -4.42 1.83 -3.53
CA CYS A 215 -3.45 1.13 -2.67
C CYS A 215 -3.94 0.92 -1.23
N THR A 216 -4.62 1.89 -0.63
CA THR A 216 -5.15 1.81 0.73
C THR A 216 -6.49 1.06 0.79
N GLU A 217 -7.34 1.20 -0.23
CA GLU A 217 -8.56 0.40 -0.39
C GLU A 217 -8.24 -1.08 -0.58
N PHE A 218 -7.16 -1.44 -1.29
CA PHE A 218 -6.69 -2.81 -1.40
C PHE A 218 -6.29 -3.40 -0.04
N ILE A 219 -5.54 -2.65 0.78
CA ILE A 219 -5.18 -3.09 2.15
C ILE A 219 -6.43 -3.20 3.03
N TYR A 220 -7.35 -2.23 2.96
CA TYR A 220 -8.62 -2.29 3.65
C TYR A 220 -9.45 -3.51 3.23
N PHE A 221 -9.47 -3.82 1.93
CA PHE A 221 -10.20 -4.94 1.36
C PHE A 221 -9.66 -6.29 1.83
N ILE A 222 -8.35 -6.56 1.74
CA ILE A 222 -7.79 -7.85 2.18
C ILE A 222 -7.91 -8.07 3.70
N TYR A 223 -8.09 -7.00 4.48
CA TYR A 223 -8.30 -7.03 5.93
C TYR A 223 -9.72 -6.67 6.39
N ARG A 224 -10.70 -6.56 5.49
CA ARG A 224 -12.04 -6.02 5.80
C ARG A 224 -12.78 -6.74 6.94
N CYS A 225 -12.53 -8.04 7.12
CA CYS A 225 -13.09 -8.85 8.21
C CYS A 225 -12.50 -8.51 9.61
N VAL A 226 -11.35 -7.83 9.68
CA VAL A 226 -10.71 -7.43 10.94
C VAL A 226 -10.62 -5.91 11.15
N CYS A 227 -10.73 -5.09 10.10
CA CYS A 227 -10.65 -3.62 10.16
C CYS A 227 -11.44 -2.98 11.34
N PRO A 228 -12.71 -3.35 11.61
CA PRO A 228 -13.48 -2.77 12.73
C PRO A 228 -12.91 -3.06 14.13
N PHE A 229 -12.12 -4.13 14.28
CA PHE A 229 -11.53 -4.58 15.55
C PHE A 229 -10.09 -4.10 15.75
N VAL A 230 -9.52 -3.41 14.75
CA VAL A 230 -8.23 -2.70 14.84
C VAL A 230 -8.38 -1.22 14.52
N ASP A 231 -9.59 -0.66 14.61
CA ASP A 231 -9.91 0.75 14.37
C ASP A 231 -9.54 1.32 12.98
N ILE A 232 -9.37 0.46 11.96
CA ILE A 232 -9.21 0.92 10.58
C ILE A 232 -10.59 1.32 10.04
N LYS A 233 -10.80 2.63 9.85
CA LYS A 233 -12.07 3.23 9.41
C LYS A 233 -11.87 4.04 8.13
N LEU A 234 -12.82 3.95 7.21
CA LEU A 234 -12.89 4.88 6.07
C LEU A 234 -13.38 6.25 6.57
N VAL A 235 -12.67 7.31 6.23
CA VAL A 235 -13.02 8.69 6.59
C VAL A 235 -13.81 9.32 5.44
N GLU A 236 -14.92 9.97 5.75
CA GLU A 236 -15.69 10.71 4.76
C GLU A 236 -15.00 12.04 4.43
N GLN A 237 -14.59 12.21 3.17
CA GLN A 237 -14.02 13.44 2.63
C GLN A 237 -14.97 14.03 1.60
N SER A 238 -15.34 15.30 1.79
CA SER A 238 -16.19 16.05 0.86
C SER A 238 -15.41 17.15 0.15
N ILE A 239 -15.55 17.21 -1.17
CA ILE A 239 -14.95 18.22 -2.05
C ILE A 239 -16.04 18.67 -3.02
N LEU A 240 -16.42 19.96 -2.95
CA LEU A 240 -17.47 20.61 -3.76
C LEU A 240 -18.62 19.66 -4.19
N PHE A 241 -19.56 19.45 -3.28
CA PHE A 241 -20.79 18.66 -3.47
C PHE A 241 -20.62 17.14 -3.67
N LEU A 242 -19.42 16.63 -3.94
CA LEU A 242 -19.14 15.18 -3.89
C LEU A 242 -18.65 14.81 -2.49
N SER A 243 -19.20 13.72 -1.93
CA SER A 243 -18.69 13.09 -0.71
C SER A 243 -18.20 11.69 -1.01
N LYS A 244 -17.07 11.31 -0.41
CA LYS A 244 -16.45 10.01 -0.64
C LYS A 244 -15.79 9.46 0.61
N LYS A 245 -15.98 8.17 0.86
CA LYS A 245 -15.23 7.41 1.87
C LYS A 245 -13.82 7.13 1.33
N VAL A 246 -12.80 7.64 2.01
CA VAL A 246 -11.38 7.54 1.63
C VAL A 246 -10.58 7.06 2.84
N LEU A 247 -9.48 6.35 2.59
CA LEU A 247 -8.48 5.99 3.60
C LEU A 247 -7.11 6.43 3.07
N ARG A 248 -6.38 7.27 3.80
CA ARG A 248 -5.02 7.69 3.41
C ARG A 248 -3.97 6.80 4.08
N PRO A 249 -2.74 6.70 3.53
CA PRO A 249 -1.66 5.93 4.14
C PRO A 249 -1.39 6.32 5.61
N ASP A 250 -1.32 7.63 5.91
CA ASP A 250 -1.12 8.12 7.28
C ASP A 250 -2.25 7.74 8.26
N ASP A 251 -3.47 7.48 7.79
CA ASP A 251 -4.60 7.17 8.68
C ASP A 251 -4.39 5.81 9.37
N PHE A 252 -3.69 4.85 8.73
CA PHE A 252 -3.30 3.57 9.35
C PHE A 252 -2.41 3.73 10.60
N LEU A 253 -1.66 4.83 10.73
CA LEU A 253 -0.81 5.10 11.90
C LEU A 253 -1.61 5.41 13.17
N GLN A 254 -2.89 5.76 13.03
CA GLN A 254 -3.78 6.18 14.12
C GLN A 254 -4.76 5.07 14.55
N THR A 255 -4.43 3.83 14.21
CA THR A 255 -5.28 2.64 14.40
C THR A 255 -4.74 1.72 15.50
N GLY A 256 -5.43 0.62 15.78
CA GLY A 256 -4.96 -0.44 16.68
C GLY A 256 -3.81 -1.30 16.13
N LEU A 257 -3.22 -0.95 14.98
CA LEU A 257 -2.03 -1.60 14.44
C LEU A 257 -0.77 -1.24 15.25
N GLN A 258 0.10 -2.22 15.46
CA GLN A 258 1.39 -2.03 16.09
C GLN A 258 2.35 -1.34 15.11
N GLN A 259 2.90 -0.19 15.48
CA GLN A 259 3.98 0.45 14.72
C GLN A 259 5.30 -0.26 15.03
N VAL A 260 5.75 -1.12 14.11
CA VAL A 260 6.90 -2.00 14.31
C VAL A 260 8.23 -1.29 13.99
N TRP A 261 8.24 -0.50 12.91
CA TRP A 261 9.40 0.29 12.48
C TRP A 261 8.90 1.51 11.71
N VAL A 262 9.48 2.70 11.93
CA VAL A 262 9.04 3.95 11.28
C VAL A 262 10.22 4.89 11.02
N LYS A 263 10.34 5.40 9.78
CA LYS A 263 11.23 6.51 9.40
C LYS A 263 10.49 7.50 8.51
N LYS A 264 10.63 8.80 8.82
CA LYS A 264 9.95 9.95 8.20
C LYS A 264 10.98 10.97 7.68
#